data_AF-A0A7C1PN63-F1
#
_entry.id   AF-A0A7C1PN63-F1
#
_cell.length_a   1.000
_cell.length_b   1.000
_cell.length_c   1.000
_cell.angle_alpha   90.00
_cell.angle_beta   90.00
_cell.angle_gamma   90.00
#
_symmetry.space_group_name_H-M   'P 1'
#
loop_
_entity.id
_entity.type
_entity.pdbx_description
1 polymer ?
#
loop_
_entity_poly.entity_id
_entity_poly.type
_entity_poly.pdbx_seq_one_letter_code
_entity_poly.pdbx_strand_id
1 'polypeptide(L)'
;MDAKRQSKTLSVIPTNANEKGIVLVGTIALVALLALFGTLGIVTTTTEIIISKNHKTSVQARYVTEAGIHRTIGMLNSSPGWIAGLADPTSDAFPGDNSFGNGTYVVKVFEDDPTPGKIRINTTGDVNGSSSTFEAIVTPDEYSILDYATFDCGNFDLKVGENNIITGDVFVDGDLILADSGIQLIIGDVYATGTIDIGGTSSITGNAYANGNIDLSSTASPNIDGNATAGGSVNGTAVSGTISQGVTPAPVADLCNGNNMAGITITSEDIQNFRDNADYTFVNYEYTTADNFTGIIYVSGDFELLTDSTYSGNVVIVVDGSVDITGSLTKHASAPAGSSVVFIVPNGDFKVKGFGNVVIDGTVLVGTVDADGSNPIGGNIDVTENANLTVNGNVIAVNTAVGKGNTDAGTGGIFTVNYQSLDGNDLINPGTYAMTQWREIRN
;
A
#
# COMPACT_ATOMS: atom_id res chain seq x y z
N MET A 1 51.24 -126.14 -28.44
CA MET A 1 50.18 -125.13 -28.61
C MET A 1 49.74 -124.74 -27.21
N ASP A 2 50.37 -123.71 -26.64
CA ASP A 2 49.90 -122.32 -26.64
C ASP A 2 48.75 -122.07 -25.66
N ALA A 3 49.03 -121.38 -24.54
CA ALA A 3 48.65 -119.98 -24.36
C ALA A 3 48.66 -119.59 -22.86
N LYS A 4 49.41 -118.52 -22.58
CA LYS A 4 49.45 -117.77 -21.32
C LYS A 4 48.08 -117.16 -20.97
N ARG A 5 47.77 -117.05 -19.67
CA ARG A 5 46.99 -115.92 -19.12
C ARG A 5 47.40 -115.63 -17.67
N GLN A 6 48.14 -114.54 -17.47
CA GLN A 6 48.41 -113.99 -16.15
C GLN A 6 47.30 -112.99 -15.77
N SER A 7 46.77 -113.15 -14.56
CA SER A 7 45.77 -112.29 -13.94
C SER A 7 46.45 -111.05 -13.32
N LYS A 8 46.05 -109.86 -13.78
CA LYS A 8 46.43 -108.56 -13.23
C LYS A 8 45.49 -108.22 -12.07
N THR A 9 46.01 -108.20 -10.85
CA THR A 9 45.30 -107.74 -9.66
C THR A 9 45.36 -106.21 -9.58
N LEU A 10 44.21 -105.56 -9.47
CA LEU A 10 44.05 -104.10 -9.34
C LEU A 10 44.77 -103.58 -8.08
N SER A 11 45.55 -102.51 -8.26
CA SER A 11 46.09 -101.68 -7.19
C SER A 11 45.06 -100.61 -6.80
N VAL A 12 44.69 -100.59 -5.52
CA VAL A 12 43.85 -99.57 -4.89
C VAL A 12 44.67 -98.29 -4.73
N ILE A 13 44.24 -97.20 -5.37
CA ILE A 13 44.79 -95.85 -5.16
C ILE A 13 44.19 -95.31 -3.86
N PRO A 14 44.98 -94.92 -2.85
CA PRO A 14 44.46 -94.28 -1.65
C PRO A 14 44.14 -92.81 -1.95
N THR A 15 42.86 -92.46 -2.03
CA THR A 15 42.39 -91.07 -2.06
C THR A 15 42.30 -90.52 -0.63
N ASN A 16 43.44 -90.12 -0.07
CA ASN A 16 43.47 -89.19 1.06
C ASN A 16 43.79 -87.80 0.51
N ALA A 17 42.81 -87.17 -0.14
CA ALA A 17 42.90 -85.76 -0.50
C ALA A 17 42.83 -84.94 0.81
N ASN A 18 43.84 -84.12 1.05
CA ASN A 18 44.00 -83.34 2.27
C ASN A 18 43.05 -82.13 2.26
N GLU A 19 41.76 -82.34 2.56
CA GLU A 19 40.70 -81.31 2.54
C GLU A 19 40.92 -80.17 3.56
N LYS A 20 41.80 -80.35 4.55
CA LYS A 20 42.09 -79.32 5.55
C LYS A 20 42.76 -78.07 4.95
N GLY A 21 43.49 -78.22 3.83
CA GLY A 21 44.13 -77.09 3.15
C GLY A 21 43.14 -76.19 2.40
N ILE A 22 42.16 -76.78 1.71
CA ILE A 22 41.18 -76.01 0.92
C ILE A 22 40.18 -75.26 1.81
N VAL A 23 39.82 -75.82 2.97
CA VAL A 23 38.97 -75.14 3.95
C VAL A 23 39.63 -73.87 4.45
N LEU A 24 40.92 -73.89 4.81
CA LEU A 24 41.64 -72.70 5.27
C LEU A 24 41.66 -71.60 4.20
N VAL A 25 41.97 -71.97 2.94
CA VAL A 25 41.98 -71.02 1.82
C VAL A 25 40.58 -70.44 1.59
N GLY A 26 39.54 -71.25 1.67
CA GLY A 26 38.15 -70.82 1.55
C GLY A 26 37.75 -69.82 2.62
N THR A 27 38.10 -70.08 3.89
CA THR A 27 37.79 -69.17 5.00
C THR A 27 38.54 -67.84 4.86
N ILE A 28 39.81 -67.86 4.47
CA ILE A 28 40.60 -66.64 4.24
C ILE A 28 40.02 -65.84 3.08
N ALA A 29 39.66 -66.50 1.98
CA ALA A 29 39.02 -65.84 0.83
C ALA A 29 37.68 -65.21 1.22
N LEU A 30 36.86 -65.89 2.02
CA LEU A 30 35.59 -65.37 2.53
C LEU A 30 35.79 -64.16 3.45
N VAL A 31 36.74 -64.23 4.39
CA VAL A 31 37.06 -63.13 5.30
C VAL A 31 37.62 -61.93 4.52
N ALA A 32 38.48 -62.16 3.54
CA ALA A 32 39.00 -61.10 2.67
C ALA A 32 37.88 -60.41 1.88
N LEU A 33 36.92 -61.18 1.38
CA LEU A 33 35.77 -60.67 0.63
C LEU A 33 34.79 -59.90 1.53
N LEU A 34 34.55 -60.37 2.75
CA LEU A 34 33.77 -59.64 3.76
C LEU A 34 34.45 -58.35 4.20
N ALA A 35 35.78 -58.36 4.37
CA ALA A 35 36.54 -57.15 4.69
C ALA A 35 36.44 -56.11 3.56
N LEU A 36 36.48 -56.55 2.30
CA LEU A 36 36.34 -55.68 1.12
C LEU A 36 34.92 -55.09 1.01
N PHE A 37 33.88 -55.87 1.32
CA PHE A 37 32.52 -55.30 1.42
C PHE A 37 32.36 -54.35 2.61
N GLY A 38 32.99 -54.64 3.74
CA GLY A 38 32.99 -53.76 4.91
C GLY A 38 33.63 -52.41 4.61
N THR A 39 34.78 -52.39 3.94
CA THR A 39 35.44 -51.13 3.56
C THR A 39 34.63 -50.35 2.53
N LEU A 40 34.05 -51.01 1.52
CA LEU A 40 33.14 -50.37 0.57
C LEU A 40 31.93 -49.74 1.27
N GLY A 41 31.29 -50.48 2.19
CA GLY A 41 30.14 -49.98 2.94
C GLY A 41 30.45 -48.76 3.81
N ILE A 42 31.65 -48.71 4.41
CA ILE A 42 32.10 -47.54 5.17
C ILE A 42 32.29 -46.34 4.22
N VAL A 43 32.96 -46.52 3.08
CA VAL A 43 33.22 -45.43 2.13
C VAL A 43 31.93 -44.89 1.52
N THR A 44 30.97 -45.76 1.19
CA THR A 44 29.66 -45.30 0.68
C THR A 44 28.90 -44.52 1.75
N THR A 45 28.88 -45.03 2.99
CA THR A 45 28.20 -44.37 4.12
C THR A 45 28.82 -43.02 4.45
N THR A 46 30.16 -42.92 4.50
CA THR A 46 30.82 -41.64 4.76
C THR A 46 30.57 -40.63 3.64
N THR A 47 30.51 -41.08 2.39
CA THR A 47 30.18 -40.24 1.24
C THR A 47 28.74 -39.70 1.35
N GLU A 48 27.76 -40.56 1.67
CA GLU A 48 26.37 -40.14 1.86
C GLU A 48 26.19 -39.16 3.03
N ILE A 49 26.91 -39.36 4.12
CA ILE A 49 26.91 -38.43 5.27
C ILE A 49 27.46 -37.06 4.86
N ILE A 50 28.55 -37.01 4.09
CA ILE A 50 29.13 -35.75 3.61
C ILE A 50 28.15 -35.03 2.68
N ILE A 51 27.56 -35.75 1.72
CA ILE A 51 26.56 -35.18 0.80
C ILE A 51 25.36 -34.64 1.59
N SER A 52 24.85 -35.41 2.55
CA SER A 52 23.72 -35.00 3.39
C SER A 52 24.04 -33.78 4.24
N LYS A 53 25.27 -33.71 4.79
CA LYS A 53 25.73 -32.56 5.56
C LYS A 53 25.82 -31.31 4.68
N ASN A 54 26.41 -31.43 3.50
CA ASN A 54 26.52 -30.32 2.53
C ASN A 54 25.14 -29.85 2.06
N HIS A 55 24.23 -30.79 1.80
CA HIS A 55 22.85 -30.45 1.44
C HIS A 55 22.15 -29.71 2.58
N LYS A 56 22.28 -30.19 3.83
CA LYS A 56 21.70 -29.52 5.00
C LYS A 56 22.24 -28.10 5.17
N THR A 57 23.55 -27.89 5.10
CA THR A 57 24.15 -26.55 5.26
C THR A 57 23.78 -25.62 4.11
N SER A 58 23.68 -26.15 2.88
CA SER A 58 23.22 -25.38 1.72
C SER A 58 21.77 -24.92 1.86
N VAL A 59 20.87 -25.79 2.33
CA VAL A 59 19.47 -25.43 2.61
C VAL A 59 19.38 -24.40 3.74
N GLN A 60 20.20 -24.53 4.78
CA GLN A 60 20.25 -23.54 5.86
C GLN A 60 20.71 -22.17 5.37
N ALA A 61 21.75 -22.11 4.52
CA ALA A 61 22.22 -20.86 3.94
C ALA A 61 21.15 -20.17 3.10
N ARG A 62 20.34 -20.93 2.35
CA ARG A 62 19.18 -20.41 1.62
C ARG A 62 18.15 -19.77 2.54
N TYR A 63 17.72 -20.45 3.61
CA TYR A 63 16.76 -19.88 4.56
C TYR A 63 17.27 -18.60 5.23
N VAL A 64 18.57 -18.55 5.58
CA VAL A 64 19.19 -17.34 6.13
C VAL A 64 19.21 -16.20 5.11
N THR A 65 19.42 -16.52 3.83
CA THR A 65 19.35 -15.55 2.72
C THR A 65 17.92 -15.02 2.54
N GLU A 66 16.91 -15.90 2.58
CA GLU A 66 15.50 -15.53 2.48
C GLU A 66 15.07 -14.61 3.63
N ALA A 67 15.52 -14.89 4.85
CA ALA A 67 15.22 -14.06 6.01
C ALA A 67 15.71 -12.61 5.83
N GLY A 68 16.89 -12.40 5.24
CA GLY A 68 17.39 -11.07 4.95
C GLY A 68 16.50 -10.32 3.94
N ILE A 69 16.01 -11.00 2.90
CA ILE A 69 15.11 -10.37 1.93
C ILE A 69 13.76 -10.02 2.57
N HIS A 70 13.15 -10.96 3.31
CA HIS A 70 11.89 -10.70 3.99
C HIS A 70 11.99 -9.56 5.01
N ARG A 71 13.10 -9.48 5.76
CA ARG A 71 13.37 -8.34 6.65
C ARG A 71 13.45 -7.03 5.86
N THR A 72 14.14 -7.04 4.73
CA THR A 72 14.30 -5.85 3.87
C THR A 72 12.95 -5.35 3.37
N ILE A 73 12.09 -6.25 2.91
CA ILE A 73 10.72 -5.92 2.48
C ILE A 73 9.91 -5.35 3.66
N GLY A 74 9.99 -5.98 4.83
CA GLY A 74 9.33 -5.45 6.04
C GLY A 74 9.80 -4.04 6.41
N MET A 75 11.11 -3.78 6.31
CA MET A 75 11.68 -2.46 6.56
C MET A 75 11.25 -1.42 5.53
N LEU A 76 11.28 -1.77 4.23
CA LEU A 76 10.78 -0.94 3.15
C LEU A 76 9.31 -0.55 3.36
N ASN A 77 8.48 -1.48 3.83
CA ASN A 77 7.06 -1.22 4.11
C ASN A 77 6.85 -0.37 5.37
N SER A 78 7.74 -0.45 6.36
CA SER A 78 7.61 0.30 7.62
C SER A 78 8.24 1.70 7.59
N SER A 79 9.23 1.93 6.73
CA SER A 79 9.97 3.19 6.63
C SER A 79 10.57 3.35 5.22
N PRO A 80 9.76 3.68 4.19
CA PRO A 80 10.21 3.73 2.80
C PRO A 80 11.43 4.64 2.56
N GLY A 81 11.54 5.74 3.32
CA GLY A 81 12.62 6.73 3.21
C GLY A 81 14.00 6.26 3.69
N TRP A 82 14.13 5.09 4.34
CA TRP A 82 15.40 4.59 4.87
C TRP A 82 16.48 4.37 3.79
N ILE A 83 16.05 4.14 2.54
CA ILE A 83 16.94 3.94 1.40
C ILE A 83 17.53 5.25 0.86
N ALA A 84 16.96 6.42 1.16
CA ALA A 84 17.38 7.70 0.61
C ALA A 84 18.82 8.10 1.00
N GLY A 85 19.38 7.47 2.03
CA GLY A 85 20.77 7.64 2.47
C GLY A 85 21.75 6.56 1.98
N LEU A 86 21.29 5.52 1.27
CA LEU A 86 22.13 4.43 0.79
C LEU A 86 22.81 4.84 -0.52
N ALA A 87 23.76 5.77 -0.43
CA ALA A 87 24.46 6.35 -1.59
C ALA A 87 25.41 5.36 -2.32
N ASP A 88 25.56 4.12 -1.86
CA ASP A 88 26.53 3.18 -2.42
C ASP A 88 26.07 1.70 -2.32
N PRO A 89 26.00 0.94 -3.44
CA PRO A 89 25.67 -0.50 -3.46
C PRO A 89 26.71 -1.41 -2.76
N THR A 90 27.79 -0.84 -2.20
CA THR A 90 28.88 -1.61 -1.60
C THR A 90 28.73 -1.86 -0.09
N SER A 91 27.95 -1.07 0.64
CA SER A 91 27.74 -1.25 2.08
C SER A 91 26.52 -2.11 2.41
N ASP A 92 26.65 -2.93 3.45
CA ASP A 92 25.54 -3.68 4.03
C ASP A 92 24.45 -2.72 4.53
N ALA A 93 23.21 -2.93 4.09
CA ALA A 93 22.07 -2.08 4.41
C ALA A 93 21.69 -2.16 5.91
N PHE A 94 22.08 -3.24 6.60
CA PHE A 94 21.79 -3.44 8.02
C PHE A 94 23.07 -3.65 8.84
N PRO A 95 23.86 -2.61 9.10
CA PRO A 95 25.11 -2.78 9.85
C PRO A 95 24.83 -3.24 11.29
N GLY A 96 25.38 -4.40 11.67
CA GLY A 96 25.54 -4.83 13.07
C GLY A 96 24.61 -5.95 13.55
N ASP A 97 23.44 -6.17 12.94
CA ASP A 97 22.50 -7.21 13.38
C ASP A 97 22.01 -8.08 12.22
N ASN A 98 22.90 -8.82 11.58
CA ASN A 98 22.54 -9.70 10.46
C ASN A 98 22.69 -11.17 10.82
N SER A 99 22.00 -11.60 11.87
CA SER A 99 21.95 -13.01 12.24
C SER A 99 20.53 -13.55 12.13
N PHE A 100 20.41 -14.79 11.65
CA PHE A 100 19.16 -15.55 11.68
C PHE A 100 19.47 -17.01 12.00
N GLY A 101 18.97 -17.48 13.14
CA GLY A 101 19.30 -18.81 13.65
C GLY A 101 20.79 -18.98 13.88
N ASN A 102 21.43 -19.85 13.10
CA ASN A 102 22.86 -20.17 13.20
C ASN A 102 23.71 -19.61 12.04
N GLY A 103 23.14 -18.73 11.21
CA GLY A 103 23.84 -18.09 10.10
C GLY A 103 23.81 -16.57 10.19
N THR A 104 24.55 -15.95 9.28
CA THR A 104 24.54 -14.51 9.09
C THR A 104 24.19 -14.17 7.65
N TYR A 105 23.67 -12.97 7.41
CA TYR A 105 23.42 -12.48 6.06
C TYR A 105 24.02 -11.09 5.85
N VAL A 106 24.05 -10.64 4.61
CA VAL A 106 24.42 -9.28 4.19
C VAL A 106 23.39 -8.86 3.17
N VAL A 107 22.77 -7.70 3.36
CA VAL A 107 21.77 -7.15 2.44
C VAL A 107 22.36 -5.95 1.71
N LYS A 108 22.12 -5.86 0.41
CA LYS A 108 22.44 -4.70 -0.41
C LYS A 108 21.16 -4.26 -1.12
N VAL A 109 20.86 -2.97 -1.04
CA VAL A 109 19.65 -2.36 -1.62
C VAL A 109 20.07 -1.25 -2.55
N PHE A 110 19.50 -1.20 -3.75
CA PHE A 110 19.80 -0.18 -4.75
C PHE A 110 18.62 -0.01 -5.73
N GLU A 111 18.55 1.12 -6.41
CA GLU A 111 17.58 1.34 -7.50
C GLU A 111 17.81 0.35 -8.65
N ASP A 112 16.72 -0.16 -9.22
CA ASP A 112 16.76 -1.10 -10.34
C ASP A 112 17.02 -0.36 -11.66
N ASP A 113 18.26 -0.29 -12.12
CA ASP A 113 18.61 0.21 -13.46
C ASP A 113 18.19 -0.83 -14.53
N PRO A 114 17.36 -0.50 -15.55
CA PRO A 114 16.95 0.84 -16.00
C PRO A 114 15.49 1.24 -15.69
N THR A 115 14.83 0.63 -14.71
CA THR A 115 13.42 0.92 -14.39
C THR A 115 13.33 1.83 -13.15
N PRO A 116 13.14 3.16 -13.33
CA PRO A 116 12.95 4.06 -12.19
C PRO A 116 11.81 3.60 -11.29
N GLY A 117 11.96 3.74 -9.97
CA GLY A 117 10.93 3.40 -8.99
C GLY A 117 10.96 1.94 -8.50
N LYS A 118 11.67 1.02 -9.15
CA LYS A 118 11.86 -0.36 -8.64
C LYS A 118 13.12 -0.45 -7.79
N ILE A 119 13.08 -1.30 -6.77
CA ILE A 119 14.22 -1.53 -5.88
C ILE A 119 14.73 -2.96 -6.07
N ARG A 120 16.03 -3.09 -6.26
CA ARG A 120 16.72 -4.38 -6.30
C ARG A 120 17.38 -4.66 -4.95
N ILE A 121 17.13 -5.86 -4.43
CA ILE A 121 17.62 -6.34 -3.14
C ILE A 121 18.52 -7.55 -3.42
N ASN A 122 19.80 -7.45 -3.08
CA ASN A 122 20.75 -8.55 -3.11
C ASN A 122 21.07 -8.99 -1.69
N THR A 123 20.71 -10.22 -1.34
CA THR A 123 21.04 -10.79 -0.02
C THR A 123 21.99 -11.96 -0.18
N THR A 124 23.02 -12.04 0.65
CA THR A 124 23.91 -13.20 0.75
C THR A 124 23.88 -13.76 2.16
N GLY A 125 23.44 -15.00 2.34
CA GLY A 125 23.47 -15.71 3.62
C GLY A 125 24.63 -16.70 3.70
N ASP A 126 25.25 -16.82 4.87
CA ASP A 126 26.29 -17.80 5.20
C ASP A 126 25.91 -18.64 6.42
N VAL A 127 26.09 -19.96 6.29
CA VAL A 127 26.00 -20.91 7.41
C VAL A 127 27.19 -21.84 7.35
N ASN A 128 28.13 -21.67 8.28
CA ASN A 128 29.32 -22.51 8.42
C ASN A 128 30.14 -22.62 7.12
N GLY A 129 30.28 -21.51 6.38
CA GLY A 129 31.03 -21.45 5.11
C GLY A 129 30.28 -22.00 3.90
N SER A 130 29.02 -22.40 4.04
CA SER A 130 28.10 -22.57 2.93
C SER A 130 27.37 -21.25 2.70
N SER A 131 27.50 -20.67 1.51
CA SER A 131 26.84 -19.42 1.15
C SER A 131 25.75 -19.61 0.10
N SER A 132 24.78 -18.70 0.11
CA SER A 132 23.74 -18.56 -0.91
C SER A 132 23.51 -17.08 -1.18
N THR A 133 23.27 -16.70 -2.43
CA THR A 133 23.01 -15.30 -2.81
C THR A 133 21.72 -15.23 -3.63
N PHE A 134 20.75 -14.47 -3.14
CA PHE A 134 19.47 -14.26 -3.81
C PHE A 134 19.31 -12.79 -4.20
N GLU A 135 18.60 -12.59 -5.30
CA GLU A 135 18.18 -11.28 -5.79
C GLU A 135 16.66 -11.24 -5.85
N ALA A 136 16.11 -10.16 -5.32
CA ALA A 136 14.70 -9.83 -5.42
C ALA A 136 14.53 -8.45 -6.06
N ILE A 137 13.55 -8.32 -6.95
CA ILE A 137 13.07 -7.01 -7.39
C ILE A 137 11.74 -6.79 -6.69
N VAL A 138 11.66 -5.69 -5.98
CA VAL A 138 10.42 -5.20 -5.39
C VAL A 138 9.96 -3.98 -6.18
N THR A 139 8.65 -3.88 -6.34
CA THR A 139 8.02 -2.73 -6.98
C THR A 139 7.11 -2.12 -5.91
N PRO A 140 7.19 -0.81 -5.67
CA PRO A 140 6.20 -0.15 -4.86
C PRO A 140 4.86 -0.36 -5.57
N ASP A 141 3.84 -0.79 -4.84
CA ASP A 141 2.50 -0.61 -5.35
C ASP A 141 2.27 0.90 -5.47
N GLU A 142 2.07 1.36 -6.71
CA GLU A 142 1.89 2.77 -7.03
C GLU A 142 0.54 3.22 -6.47
N TYR A 143 0.53 4.12 -5.49
CA TYR A 143 -0.69 4.78 -5.04
C TYR A 143 -0.46 6.28 -5.03
N SER A 144 -1.32 7.02 -5.75
CA SER A 144 -1.48 8.43 -5.49
C SER A 144 -2.71 8.62 -4.63
N ILE A 145 -2.55 9.35 -3.53
CA ILE A 145 -3.67 9.99 -2.81
C ILE A 145 -4.57 10.86 -3.73
N LEU A 146 -4.04 11.29 -4.88
CA LEU A 146 -4.80 12.00 -5.93
C LEU A 146 -5.66 11.09 -6.79
N ASP A 147 -5.60 9.76 -6.60
CA ASP A 147 -6.44 8.78 -7.31
C ASP A 147 -7.87 8.70 -6.73
N TYR A 148 -8.10 9.32 -5.58
CA TYR A 148 -9.41 9.37 -4.94
C TYR A 148 -10.15 10.66 -5.30
N ALA A 149 -11.42 10.54 -5.66
CA ALA A 149 -12.32 11.68 -5.77
C ALA A 149 -12.40 12.43 -4.43
N THR A 150 -12.41 11.68 -3.33
CA THR A 150 -12.39 12.21 -1.98
C THR A 150 -11.42 11.42 -1.11
N PHE A 151 -10.50 12.12 -0.47
CA PHE A 151 -9.55 11.57 0.49
C PHE A 151 -9.72 12.29 1.82
N ASP A 152 -10.18 11.58 2.84
CA ASP A 152 -10.41 12.12 4.18
C ASP A 152 -9.58 11.36 5.23
N CYS A 153 -8.86 12.08 6.10
CA CYS A 153 -8.11 11.50 7.21
C CYS A 153 -8.87 11.40 8.54
N GLY A 154 -10.18 11.61 8.51
CA GLY A 154 -11.07 11.42 9.65
C GLY A 154 -12.36 10.76 9.23
N ASN A 155 -13.47 11.29 9.74
CA ASN A 155 -14.79 10.84 9.33
C ASN A 155 -15.26 11.65 8.13
N PHE A 156 -15.90 10.98 7.18
CA PHE A 156 -16.54 11.63 6.05
C PHE A 156 -18.04 11.36 6.11
N ASP A 157 -18.83 12.42 6.17
CA ASP A 157 -20.24 12.26 6.51
C ASP A 157 -21.08 13.14 5.59
N LEU A 158 -21.68 12.50 4.59
CA LEU A 158 -22.59 13.15 3.66
C LEU A 158 -23.96 13.27 4.31
N LYS A 159 -24.07 14.24 5.22
CA LYS A 159 -25.30 14.56 5.95
C LYS A 159 -26.35 15.23 5.08
N VAL A 160 -27.57 15.21 5.62
CA VAL A 160 -28.77 16.01 5.34
C VAL A 160 -28.64 17.10 4.26
N GLY A 161 -28.61 16.70 3.00
CA GLY A 161 -28.66 17.59 1.82
C GLY A 161 -29.74 17.16 0.82
N GLU A 162 -29.81 17.84 -0.33
CA GLU A 162 -30.47 17.26 -1.50
C GLU A 162 -29.58 16.11 -2.07
N ASN A 163 -29.62 15.85 -3.37
CA ASN A 163 -28.91 14.69 -3.93
C ASN A 163 -27.39 14.97 -4.04
N ASN A 164 -26.54 14.39 -3.17
CA ASN A 164 -25.09 14.50 -3.32
C ASN A 164 -24.54 13.36 -4.19
N ILE A 165 -23.55 13.69 -5.02
CA ILE A 165 -22.97 12.75 -5.98
C ILE A 165 -21.45 12.85 -5.94
N ILE A 166 -20.77 11.73 -5.72
CA ILE A 166 -19.33 11.61 -5.88
C ILE A 166 -19.07 10.61 -6.99
N THR A 167 -18.35 11.03 -8.03
CA THR A 167 -17.89 10.15 -9.10
C THR A 167 -16.41 9.90 -8.91
N GLY A 168 -16.00 8.65 -8.77
CA GLY A 168 -14.64 8.21 -8.43
C GLY A 168 -14.55 7.58 -7.04
N ASP A 169 -13.37 7.05 -6.73
CA ASP A 169 -13.14 6.30 -5.49
C ASP A 169 -13.04 7.22 -4.26
N VAL A 170 -13.42 6.69 -3.10
CA VAL A 170 -13.45 7.44 -1.84
C VAL A 170 -12.61 6.71 -0.78
N PHE A 171 -11.73 7.45 -0.13
CA PHE A 171 -10.93 7.00 1.00
C PHE A 171 -11.28 7.80 2.26
N VAL A 172 -11.46 7.10 3.38
CA VAL A 172 -11.79 7.67 4.69
C VAL A 172 -11.00 6.96 5.78
N ASP A 173 -10.10 7.65 6.49
CA ASP A 173 -9.42 7.13 7.68
C ASP A 173 -10.28 7.27 8.95
N GLY A 174 -11.51 6.76 8.86
CA GLY A 174 -12.51 6.84 9.90
C GLY A 174 -13.83 6.25 9.43
N ASP A 175 -14.92 6.77 9.99
CA ASP A 175 -16.27 6.34 9.61
C ASP A 175 -16.74 7.10 8.36
N LEU A 176 -17.30 6.37 7.39
CA LEU A 176 -18.08 6.93 6.29
C LEU A 176 -19.56 6.85 6.66
N ILE A 177 -20.27 7.97 6.64
CA ILE A 177 -21.70 8.03 6.91
C ILE A 177 -22.42 8.65 5.70
N LEU A 178 -23.42 7.96 5.19
CA LEU A 178 -24.33 8.46 4.14
C LEU A 178 -25.70 8.65 4.77
N ALA A 179 -26.24 9.88 4.73
CA ALA A 179 -27.44 10.24 5.48
C ALA A 179 -28.68 9.36 5.21
N ASP A 180 -29.56 9.30 6.21
CA ASP A 180 -30.89 8.69 6.11
C ASP A 180 -31.90 9.48 5.23
N SER A 181 -31.54 10.69 4.83
CA SER A 181 -32.38 11.59 4.03
C SER A 181 -31.62 12.12 2.81
N GLY A 182 -32.32 12.24 1.68
CA GLY A 182 -31.72 12.58 0.39
C GLY A 182 -31.19 11.33 -0.35
N ILE A 183 -30.76 11.52 -1.59
CA ILE A 183 -30.08 10.46 -2.35
C ILE A 183 -28.58 10.76 -2.29
N GLN A 184 -27.81 9.92 -1.60
CA GLN A 184 -26.36 9.99 -1.61
C GLN A 184 -25.84 8.91 -2.57
N LEU A 185 -25.11 9.32 -3.61
CA LEU A 185 -24.59 8.39 -4.62
C LEU A 185 -23.07 8.49 -4.72
N ILE A 186 -22.40 7.37 -4.48
CA ILE A 186 -20.97 7.22 -4.77
C ILE A 186 -20.82 6.28 -5.96
N ILE A 187 -20.22 6.79 -7.04
CA ILE A 187 -19.92 6.06 -8.27
C ILE A 187 -18.42 5.71 -8.27
N GLY A 188 -18.06 4.71 -7.47
CA GLY A 188 -16.68 4.27 -7.27
C GLY A 188 -16.57 3.29 -6.11
N ASP A 189 -15.34 2.82 -5.87
CA ASP A 189 -15.03 1.98 -4.71
C ASP A 189 -14.85 2.86 -3.46
N VAL A 190 -15.20 2.30 -2.31
CA VAL A 190 -15.17 2.98 -1.01
C VAL A 190 -14.28 2.22 -0.04
N TYR A 191 -13.39 2.95 0.61
CA TYR A 191 -12.43 2.42 1.57
C TYR A 191 -12.50 3.20 2.89
N ALA A 192 -12.94 2.54 3.96
CA ALA A 192 -13.06 3.13 5.29
C ALA A 192 -12.27 2.33 6.33
N THR A 193 -11.43 2.99 7.14
CA THR A 193 -10.76 2.33 8.27
C THR A 193 -11.67 2.18 9.50
N GLY A 194 -12.81 2.88 9.52
CA GLY A 194 -13.89 2.72 10.47
C GLY A 194 -15.08 1.93 9.91
N THR A 195 -16.28 2.37 10.27
CA THR A 195 -17.57 1.82 9.83
C THR A 195 -18.07 2.56 8.59
N ILE A 196 -18.71 1.83 7.68
CA ILE A 196 -19.52 2.42 6.61
C ILE A 196 -20.99 2.32 7.04
N ASP A 197 -21.64 3.44 7.32
CA ASP A 197 -23.07 3.53 7.63
C ASP A 197 -23.82 4.13 6.44
N ILE A 198 -24.70 3.34 5.83
CA ILE A 198 -25.47 3.75 4.66
C ILE A 198 -26.94 3.86 5.03
N GLY A 199 -27.37 5.11 5.24
CA GLY A 199 -28.75 5.48 5.47
C GLY A 199 -29.56 5.68 4.19
N GLY A 200 -30.87 5.77 4.36
CA GLY A 200 -31.75 6.36 3.35
C GLY A 200 -31.86 5.53 2.07
N THR A 201 -32.01 6.22 0.95
CA THR A 201 -31.95 5.65 -0.41
C THR A 201 -30.54 5.74 -0.99
N SER A 202 -29.51 5.81 -0.14
CA SER A 202 -28.13 6.01 -0.56
C SER A 202 -27.55 4.75 -1.21
N SER A 203 -26.62 4.94 -2.14
CA SER A 203 -26.02 3.85 -2.90
C SER A 203 -24.53 4.04 -3.15
N ILE A 204 -23.80 2.94 -3.07
CA ILE A 204 -22.43 2.82 -3.58
C ILE A 204 -22.50 1.90 -4.80
N THR A 205 -22.01 2.33 -5.97
CA THR A 205 -22.02 1.48 -7.17
C THR A 205 -20.80 0.56 -7.27
N GLY A 206 -19.71 0.88 -6.57
CA GLY A 206 -18.52 0.05 -6.49
C GLY A 206 -18.52 -0.89 -5.29
N ASN A 207 -17.34 -1.36 -4.95
CA ASN A 207 -17.09 -2.18 -3.77
C ASN A 207 -17.00 -1.31 -2.50
N ALA A 208 -17.43 -1.87 -1.37
CA ALA A 208 -17.29 -1.25 -0.06
C ALA A 208 -16.35 -2.08 0.82
N TYR A 209 -15.32 -1.43 1.36
CA TYR A 209 -14.32 -2.02 2.22
C TYR A 209 -14.28 -1.26 3.55
N ALA A 210 -14.62 -1.94 4.65
CA ALA A 210 -14.58 -1.37 5.99
C ALA A 210 -13.72 -2.23 6.92
N ASN A 211 -12.85 -1.63 7.73
CA ASN A 211 -12.21 -2.36 8.83
C ASN A 211 -13.18 -2.57 10.00
N GLY A 212 -14.14 -1.66 10.18
CA GLY A 212 -15.26 -1.79 11.10
C GLY A 212 -16.43 -2.58 10.51
N ASN A 213 -17.66 -2.10 10.78
CA ASN A 213 -18.87 -2.70 10.22
C ASN A 213 -19.24 -2.04 8.88
N ILE A 214 -20.11 -2.71 8.11
CA ILE A 214 -20.90 -2.08 7.05
C ILE A 214 -22.35 -2.19 7.46
N ASP A 215 -23.03 -1.06 7.67
CA ASP A 215 -24.43 -0.99 8.07
C ASP A 215 -25.31 -0.50 6.92
N LEU A 216 -26.31 -1.31 6.58
CA LEU A 216 -27.33 -1.09 5.56
C LEU A 216 -28.74 -1.24 6.19
N SER A 217 -28.85 -1.11 7.51
CA SER A 217 -30.08 -1.44 8.26
C SER A 217 -31.19 -0.39 8.12
N SER A 218 -30.94 0.70 7.38
CA SER A 218 -31.95 1.70 7.09
C SER A 218 -33.18 1.12 6.38
N THR A 219 -34.36 1.62 6.75
CA THR A 219 -35.64 1.14 6.21
C THR A 219 -35.92 1.63 4.78
N ALA A 220 -35.12 2.57 4.28
CA ALA A 220 -35.28 3.21 2.98
C ALA A 220 -34.55 2.48 1.83
N SER A 221 -34.10 1.24 2.08
CA SER A 221 -33.45 0.36 1.09
C SER A 221 -32.15 0.91 0.51
N PRO A 222 -31.14 1.19 1.35
CA PRO A 222 -29.79 1.52 0.88
C PRO A 222 -29.21 0.35 0.08
N ASN A 223 -28.22 0.57 -0.78
CA ASN A 223 -27.64 -0.50 -1.59
C ASN A 223 -26.13 -0.37 -1.84
N ILE A 224 -25.45 -1.50 -1.97
CA ILE A 224 -24.11 -1.62 -2.54
C ILE A 224 -24.21 -2.48 -3.81
N ASP A 225 -23.97 -1.88 -4.98
CA ASP A 225 -23.95 -2.57 -6.29
C ASP A 225 -22.58 -3.21 -6.61
N GLY A 226 -21.85 -3.60 -5.56
CA GLY A 226 -20.56 -4.26 -5.63
C GLY A 226 -20.38 -5.27 -4.51
N ASN A 227 -19.13 -5.63 -4.19
CA ASN A 227 -18.84 -6.47 -3.04
C ASN A 227 -18.80 -5.66 -1.74
N ALA A 228 -19.10 -6.30 -0.61
CA ALA A 228 -18.97 -5.72 0.71
C ALA A 228 -18.00 -6.57 1.54
N THR A 229 -16.90 -5.97 1.99
CA THR A 229 -15.93 -6.61 2.88
C THR A 229 -15.82 -5.82 4.18
N ALA A 230 -16.13 -6.44 5.30
CA ALA A 230 -16.08 -5.81 6.62
C ALA A 230 -15.16 -6.60 7.57
N GLY A 231 -14.33 -5.90 8.34
CA GLY A 231 -13.55 -6.52 9.42
C GLY A 231 -14.44 -6.92 10.61
N GLY A 232 -15.54 -6.19 10.80
CA GLY A 232 -16.64 -6.53 11.67
C GLY A 232 -17.76 -7.29 10.94
N SER A 233 -18.99 -6.76 11.03
CA SER A 233 -20.19 -7.36 10.41
C SER A 233 -20.69 -6.53 9.23
N VAL A 234 -21.34 -7.21 8.28
CA VAL A 234 -22.18 -6.55 7.26
C VAL A 234 -23.65 -6.73 7.70
N ASN A 235 -24.27 -5.64 8.15
CA ASN A 235 -25.63 -5.60 8.68
C ASN A 235 -26.61 -5.16 7.58
N GLY A 236 -27.25 -6.13 6.92
CA GLY A 236 -28.24 -5.87 5.88
C GLY A 236 -28.11 -6.87 4.74
N THR A 237 -29.00 -6.77 3.75
CA THR A 237 -29.04 -7.73 2.62
C THR A 237 -28.96 -7.07 1.25
N ALA A 238 -28.83 -5.74 1.21
CA ALA A 238 -28.78 -4.96 -0.02
C ALA A 238 -27.33 -4.81 -0.53
N VAL A 239 -26.69 -5.96 -0.77
CA VAL A 239 -25.39 -6.07 -1.43
C VAL A 239 -25.60 -6.96 -2.64
N SER A 240 -25.33 -6.43 -3.83
CA SER A 240 -25.51 -7.19 -5.08
C SER A 240 -24.37 -8.19 -5.33
N GLY A 241 -23.17 -7.89 -4.84
CA GLY A 241 -21.99 -8.74 -4.92
C GLY A 241 -21.82 -9.69 -3.72
N THR A 242 -20.56 -10.03 -3.45
CA THR A 242 -20.19 -10.95 -2.37
C THR A 242 -20.07 -10.21 -1.05
N ILE A 243 -20.60 -10.81 0.03
CA ILE A 243 -20.34 -10.40 1.40
C ILE A 243 -19.19 -11.24 1.95
N SER A 244 -18.12 -10.58 2.38
CA SER A 244 -16.95 -11.22 2.97
C SER A 244 -16.63 -10.61 4.34
N GLN A 245 -16.10 -11.43 5.24
CA GLN A 245 -15.42 -10.93 6.44
C GLN A 245 -13.92 -10.83 6.17
N GLY A 246 -13.33 -9.69 6.46
CA GLY A 246 -11.93 -9.40 6.21
C GLY A 246 -11.63 -7.92 6.43
N VAL A 247 -10.36 -7.59 6.62
CA VAL A 247 -9.93 -6.18 6.66
C VAL A 247 -9.97 -5.59 5.26
N THR A 248 -9.96 -4.25 5.18
CA THR A 248 -9.77 -3.55 3.90
C THR A 248 -8.56 -4.15 3.17
N PRO A 249 -8.65 -4.36 1.83
CA PRO A 249 -7.48 -4.74 1.05
C PRO A 249 -6.36 -3.76 1.38
N ALA A 250 -5.16 -4.28 1.69
CA ALA A 250 -3.96 -3.44 1.74
C ALA A 250 -3.91 -2.68 0.40
N PRO A 251 -3.92 -1.33 0.48
CA PRO A 251 -2.95 -0.55 1.27
C PRO A 251 -3.57 0.47 2.24
N VAL A 252 -4.89 0.46 2.40
CA VAL A 252 -5.69 1.53 3.02
C VAL A 252 -5.39 1.77 4.51
N ALA A 253 -4.76 0.82 5.20
CA ALA A 253 -4.65 0.82 6.66
C ALA A 253 -3.64 1.81 7.28
N ASP A 254 -3.02 2.71 6.52
CA ASP A 254 -2.04 3.67 7.07
C ASP A 254 -1.81 4.94 6.21
N LEU A 255 -2.71 5.25 5.25
CA LEU A 255 -2.48 6.35 4.30
C LEU A 255 -2.42 7.74 4.98
N CYS A 256 -3.09 7.92 6.11
CA CYS A 256 -3.13 9.18 6.86
C CYS A 256 -2.06 9.33 7.95
N ASN A 257 -1.12 8.39 8.04
CA ASN A 257 0.00 8.49 8.97
C ASN A 257 1.07 9.47 8.43
N GLY A 258 1.76 10.18 9.33
CA GLY A 258 2.64 11.30 8.99
C GLY A 258 3.75 10.99 7.97
N ASN A 259 4.17 9.73 7.86
CA ASN A 259 5.15 9.31 6.84
C ASN A 259 4.54 9.12 5.43
N ASN A 260 3.24 8.83 5.33
CA ASN A 260 2.54 8.59 4.06
C ASN A 260 1.85 9.86 3.51
N MET A 261 1.73 10.90 4.34
CA MET A 261 1.19 12.22 3.97
C MET A 261 2.25 13.18 3.42
N ALA A 262 3.50 12.74 3.24
CA ALA A 262 4.65 13.57 2.87
C ALA A 262 4.53 14.33 1.53
N GLY A 263 3.46 14.11 0.75
CA GLY A 263 3.12 14.88 -0.46
C GLY A 263 1.89 15.81 -0.36
N ILE A 264 1.10 15.73 0.72
CA ILE A 264 -0.08 16.60 0.98
C ILE A 264 0.17 17.58 2.12
N THR A 265 1.04 17.26 3.08
CA THR A 265 1.29 18.11 4.24
C THR A 265 1.78 19.50 3.82
N ILE A 266 0.92 20.51 4.00
CA ILE A 266 1.29 21.91 3.80
C ILE A 266 2.06 22.37 5.04
N THR A 267 3.36 22.55 4.90
CA THR A 267 4.22 22.98 6.00
C THR A 267 4.13 24.50 6.22
N SER A 268 4.62 24.98 7.37
CA SER A 268 4.76 26.42 7.60
C SER A 268 5.72 27.09 6.59
N GLU A 269 6.67 26.34 6.03
CA GLU A 269 7.54 26.81 4.94
C GLU A 269 6.75 26.97 3.64
N ASP A 270 5.86 26.03 3.31
CA ASP A 270 4.99 26.13 2.14
C ASP A 270 4.04 27.31 2.22
N ILE A 271 3.42 27.54 3.39
CA ILE A 271 2.57 28.71 3.63
C ILE A 271 3.36 30.01 3.41
N GLN A 272 4.60 30.06 3.89
CA GLN A 272 5.48 31.21 3.69
C GLN A 272 5.86 31.38 2.22
N ASN A 273 6.15 30.28 1.50
CA ASN A 273 6.44 30.30 0.07
C ASN A 273 5.23 30.82 -0.73
N PHE A 274 4.01 30.39 -0.42
CA PHE A 274 2.81 30.93 -1.05
C PHE A 274 2.65 32.43 -0.77
N ARG A 275 2.87 32.87 0.47
CA ARG A 275 2.82 34.29 0.84
C ARG A 275 3.83 35.13 0.06
N ASP A 276 5.07 34.67 -0.07
CA ASP A 276 6.16 35.41 -0.71
C ASP A 276 6.04 35.45 -2.24
N ASN A 277 5.35 34.48 -2.84
CA ASN A 277 5.13 34.39 -4.29
C ASN A 277 3.71 34.78 -4.73
N ALA A 278 2.86 35.24 -3.80
CA ALA A 278 1.50 35.64 -4.13
C ALA A 278 1.48 36.88 -5.03
N ASP A 279 0.65 36.86 -6.07
CA ASP A 279 0.32 38.04 -6.88
C ASP A 279 -0.49 39.04 -6.04
N TYR A 280 -1.33 38.52 -5.13
CA TYR A 280 -2.20 39.30 -4.26
C TYR A 280 -2.15 38.78 -2.81
N THR A 281 -1.96 39.68 -1.85
CA THR A 281 -1.92 39.35 -0.43
C THR A 281 -2.94 40.16 0.35
N PHE A 282 -3.74 39.48 1.18
CA PHE A 282 -4.77 40.09 2.01
C PHE A 282 -4.69 39.63 3.47
N VAL A 283 -5.37 40.35 4.36
CA VAL A 283 -5.53 40.01 5.79
C VAL A 283 -7.00 40.13 6.13
N ASN A 284 -7.63 39.06 6.66
CA ASN A 284 -9.08 38.98 6.97
C ASN A 284 -9.95 39.68 5.92
N TYR A 285 -10.14 39.03 4.79
CA TYR A 285 -10.60 39.70 3.58
C TYR A 285 -12.03 39.35 3.21
N GLU A 286 -12.86 40.37 3.06
CA GLU A 286 -14.28 40.27 2.71
C GLU A 286 -14.53 40.86 1.31
N TYR A 287 -14.84 40.00 0.34
CA TYR A 287 -15.23 40.41 -1.02
C TYR A 287 -16.71 40.81 -1.07
N THR A 288 -16.93 42.11 -0.95
CA THR A 288 -18.26 42.75 -1.04
C THR A 288 -18.60 43.27 -2.44
N THR A 289 -17.68 43.13 -3.39
CA THR A 289 -17.88 43.47 -4.80
C THR A 289 -17.43 42.33 -5.69
N ALA A 290 -18.21 42.03 -6.73
CA ALA A 290 -17.90 41.01 -7.72
C ALA A 290 -16.50 41.22 -8.32
N ASP A 291 -15.74 40.15 -8.43
CA ASP A 291 -14.38 40.15 -8.97
C ASP A 291 -14.13 38.97 -9.93
N ASN A 292 -13.04 39.03 -10.70
CA ASN A 292 -12.52 37.91 -11.48
C ASN A 292 -11.11 37.56 -11.01
N PHE A 293 -11.01 36.50 -10.21
CA PHE A 293 -9.75 36.03 -9.64
C PHE A 293 -8.80 35.47 -10.70
N THR A 294 -7.52 35.79 -10.54
CA THR A 294 -6.41 35.33 -11.38
C THR A 294 -5.14 35.22 -10.54
N GLY A 295 -4.23 34.30 -10.90
CA GLY A 295 -2.91 34.21 -10.26
C GLY A 295 -2.94 33.56 -8.87
N ILE A 296 -1.92 33.85 -8.06
CA ILE A 296 -1.79 33.34 -6.69
C ILE A 296 -2.31 34.38 -5.70
N ILE A 297 -3.33 34.02 -4.94
CA ILE A 297 -3.94 34.84 -3.90
C ILE A 297 -3.61 34.22 -2.54
N TYR A 298 -3.02 35.00 -1.66
CA TYR A 298 -2.75 34.62 -0.28
C TYR A 298 -3.57 35.47 0.70
N VAL A 299 -4.27 34.82 1.63
CA VAL A 299 -5.04 35.49 2.68
C VAL A 299 -4.50 35.04 4.04
N SER A 300 -4.04 36.01 4.83
CA SER A 300 -3.66 35.79 6.23
C SER A 300 -4.92 35.97 7.10
N GLY A 301 -5.46 34.89 7.65
CA GLY A 301 -6.76 34.89 8.33
C GLY A 301 -7.91 34.53 7.39
N ASP A 302 -9.11 34.97 7.71
CA ASP A 302 -10.34 34.47 7.07
C ASP A 302 -10.58 35.10 5.68
N PHE A 303 -11.17 34.32 4.77
CA PHE A 303 -11.62 34.75 3.46
C PHE A 303 -13.14 34.63 3.34
N GLU A 304 -13.81 35.76 3.16
CA GLU A 304 -15.27 35.81 2.99
C GLU A 304 -15.62 36.27 1.58
N LEU A 305 -16.42 35.49 0.85
CA LEU A 305 -16.96 35.87 -0.45
C LEU A 305 -18.46 36.09 -0.36
N LEU A 306 -18.86 37.37 -0.30
CA LEU A 306 -20.26 37.77 -0.11
C LEU A 306 -21.00 38.08 -1.41
N THR A 307 -20.31 38.08 -2.55
CA THR A 307 -20.87 38.45 -3.85
C THR A 307 -20.51 37.44 -4.93
N ASP A 308 -21.28 37.44 -6.02
CA ASP A 308 -21.02 36.58 -7.17
C ASP A 308 -19.74 37.02 -7.88
N SER A 309 -18.73 36.16 -7.84
CA SER A 309 -17.42 36.36 -8.44
C SER A 309 -17.08 35.22 -9.40
N THR A 310 -16.03 35.43 -10.17
CA THR A 310 -15.55 34.46 -11.15
C THR A 310 -14.04 34.24 -11.04
N TYR A 311 -13.52 33.25 -11.76
CA TYR A 311 -12.08 33.05 -11.93
C TYR A 311 -11.71 32.80 -13.40
N SER A 312 -10.48 33.16 -13.76
CA SER A 312 -9.91 32.96 -15.10
C SER A 312 -8.44 32.54 -15.04
N GLY A 313 -8.03 31.62 -15.92
CA GLY A 313 -6.67 31.07 -15.91
C GLY A 313 -6.46 30.06 -14.79
N ASN A 314 -5.21 29.85 -14.38
CA ASN A 314 -4.88 28.99 -13.25
C ASN A 314 -4.81 29.86 -12.00
N VAL A 315 -5.72 29.60 -11.06
CA VAL A 315 -5.85 30.38 -9.83
C VAL A 315 -5.51 29.51 -8.64
N VAL A 316 -4.68 30.01 -7.74
CA VAL A 316 -4.37 29.35 -6.46
C VAL A 316 -4.78 30.30 -5.35
N ILE A 317 -5.71 29.87 -4.51
CA ILE A 317 -6.20 30.66 -3.37
C ILE A 317 -5.78 29.94 -2.09
N VAL A 318 -4.84 30.55 -1.37
CA VAL A 318 -4.31 30.03 -0.11
C VAL A 318 -4.85 30.86 1.03
N VAL A 319 -5.55 30.23 1.97
CA VAL A 319 -6.23 30.91 3.07
C VAL A 319 -5.77 30.34 4.40
N ASP A 320 -4.94 31.09 5.10
CA ASP A 320 -4.43 30.75 6.44
C ASP A 320 -5.45 31.14 7.52
N GLY A 321 -6.65 30.57 7.40
CA GLY A 321 -7.86 30.87 8.16
C GLY A 321 -9.04 30.10 7.56
N SER A 322 -10.28 30.48 7.87
CA SER A 322 -11.46 29.85 7.27
C SER A 322 -11.89 30.52 5.97
N VAL A 323 -12.52 29.75 5.08
CA VAL A 323 -13.18 30.23 3.87
C VAL A 323 -14.69 30.18 4.08
N ASP A 324 -15.38 31.30 3.85
CA ASP A 324 -16.83 31.42 3.94
C ASP A 324 -17.39 32.05 2.65
N ILE A 325 -18.08 31.25 1.84
CA ILE A 325 -18.68 31.68 0.58
C ILE A 325 -20.21 31.71 0.72
N THR A 326 -20.78 32.91 0.59
CA THR A 326 -22.25 33.12 0.56
C THR A 326 -22.75 33.62 -0.80
N GLY A 327 -21.87 34.26 -1.58
CA GLY A 327 -22.09 34.53 -3.01
C GLY A 327 -21.77 33.30 -3.86
N SER A 328 -21.65 33.49 -5.17
CA SER A 328 -21.25 32.44 -6.11
C SER A 328 -19.79 32.57 -6.54
N LEU A 329 -19.14 31.45 -6.85
CA LEU A 329 -17.82 31.43 -7.50
C LEU A 329 -17.86 30.46 -8.68
N THR A 330 -17.74 30.99 -9.89
CA THR A 330 -17.80 30.16 -11.11
C THR A 330 -16.72 30.55 -12.10
N LYS A 331 -16.42 29.66 -13.05
CA LYS A 331 -15.50 29.97 -14.13
C LYS A 331 -16.03 31.12 -14.98
N HIS A 332 -15.20 32.12 -15.23
CA HIS A 332 -15.58 33.24 -16.06
C HIS A 332 -15.87 32.78 -17.49
N ALA A 333 -16.90 33.33 -18.14
CA ALA A 333 -17.36 32.89 -19.46
C ALA A 333 -16.29 33.01 -20.57
N SER A 334 -15.37 33.95 -20.42
CA SER A 334 -14.24 34.16 -21.36
C SER A 334 -12.93 33.55 -20.86
N ALA A 335 -12.96 32.74 -19.81
CA ALA A 335 -11.76 32.10 -19.27
C ALA A 335 -11.14 31.16 -20.32
N PRO A 336 -9.79 31.11 -20.43
CA PRO A 336 -9.11 30.16 -21.29
C PRO A 336 -9.54 28.70 -21.05
N ALA A 337 -9.48 27.88 -22.10
CA ALA A 337 -9.67 26.43 -21.95
C ALA A 337 -8.64 25.87 -20.95
N GLY A 338 -9.09 25.01 -20.04
CA GLY A 338 -8.25 24.46 -18.98
C GLY A 338 -8.04 25.39 -17.77
N SER A 339 -8.69 26.56 -17.72
CA SER A 339 -8.65 27.39 -16.49
C SER A 339 -9.14 26.59 -15.29
N SER A 340 -8.41 26.68 -14.19
CA SER A 340 -8.63 25.92 -12.98
C SER A 340 -8.50 26.80 -11.75
N VAL A 341 -9.07 26.34 -10.64
CA VAL A 341 -8.88 26.97 -9.33
C VAL A 341 -8.55 25.92 -8.29
N VAL A 342 -7.52 26.18 -7.50
CA VAL A 342 -7.11 25.37 -6.37
C VAL A 342 -7.31 26.18 -5.10
N PHE A 343 -8.03 25.61 -4.14
CA PHE A 343 -8.12 26.14 -2.79
C PHE A 343 -7.22 25.34 -1.86
N ILE A 344 -6.42 26.06 -1.06
CA ILE A 344 -5.56 25.49 -0.02
C ILE A 344 -5.90 26.21 1.29
N VAL A 345 -6.57 25.50 2.20
CA VAL A 345 -7.10 26.04 3.46
C VAL A 345 -6.46 25.29 4.63
N PRO A 346 -5.18 25.55 4.95
CA PRO A 346 -4.41 24.71 5.86
C PRO A 346 -4.86 24.75 7.32
N ASN A 347 -5.42 25.88 7.78
CA ASN A 347 -5.70 26.15 9.20
C ASN A 347 -7.16 26.56 9.49
N GLY A 348 -8.10 26.14 8.66
CA GLY A 348 -9.51 26.49 8.83
C GLY A 348 -10.47 25.53 8.15
N ASP A 349 -11.73 25.96 8.07
CA ASP A 349 -12.79 25.22 7.38
C ASP A 349 -13.08 25.88 6.03
N PHE A 350 -13.57 25.11 5.06
CA PHE A 350 -14.11 25.59 3.80
C PHE A 350 -15.64 25.51 3.81
N LYS A 351 -16.31 26.65 3.78
CA LYS A 351 -17.76 26.74 3.97
C LYS A 351 -18.43 27.38 2.77
N VAL A 352 -19.49 26.76 2.26
CA VAL A 352 -20.43 27.34 1.31
C VAL A 352 -21.82 27.34 1.93
N LYS A 353 -22.45 28.51 1.99
CA LYS A 353 -23.74 28.69 2.69
C LYS A 353 -24.66 29.66 1.96
N GLY A 354 -25.86 29.87 2.47
CA GLY A 354 -26.93 30.60 1.80
C GLY A 354 -27.26 29.99 0.43
N PHE A 355 -27.36 30.83 -0.60
CA PHE A 355 -27.63 30.40 -1.98
C PHE A 355 -26.37 30.37 -2.85
N GLY A 356 -25.19 30.26 -2.22
CA GLY A 356 -23.92 30.28 -2.94
C GLY A 356 -23.82 29.12 -3.92
N ASN A 357 -23.44 29.41 -5.17
CA ASN A 357 -23.15 28.39 -6.18
C ASN A 357 -21.65 28.42 -6.51
N VAL A 358 -20.92 27.44 -6.02
CA VAL A 358 -19.47 27.35 -6.15
C VAL A 358 -19.11 26.18 -7.06
N VAL A 359 -18.42 26.47 -8.17
CA VAL A 359 -17.96 25.48 -9.15
C VAL A 359 -16.45 25.60 -9.34
N ILE A 360 -15.72 24.63 -8.82
CA ILE A 360 -14.26 24.56 -8.80
C ILE A 360 -13.80 23.56 -9.85
N ASP A 361 -13.15 24.04 -10.91
CA ASP A 361 -12.43 23.18 -11.85
C ASP A 361 -11.03 22.95 -11.28
N GLY A 362 -10.84 21.98 -10.39
CA GLY A 362 -9.57 21.77 -9.70
C GLY A 362 -9.73 21.11 -8.34
N THR A 363 -8.81 21.43 -7.42
CA THR A 363 -8.70 20.74 -6.14
C THR A 363 -9.09 21.64 -4.97
N VAL A 364 -9.78 21.08 -4.00
CA VAL A 364 -9.98 21.70 -2.68
C VAL A 364 -9.20 20.90 -1.66
N LEU A 365 -8.19 21.52 -1.05
CA LEU A 365 -7.40 20.97 0.04
C LEU A 365 -7.72 21.74 1.31
N VAL A 366 -8.20 21.04 2.33
CA VAL A 366 -8.52 21.63 3.64
C VAL A 366 -7.83 20.84 4.74
N GLY A 367 -7.28 21.58 5.70
CA GLY A 367 -6.59 21.04 6.86
C GLY A 367 -5.13 20.70 6.59
N THR A 368 -4.37 20.63 7.68
CA THR A 368 -2.99 20.19 7.70
C THR A 368 -2.75 19.25 8.87
N VAL A 369 -1.71 18.43 8.75
CA VAL A 369 -1.07 17.78 9.89
C VAL A 369 0.13 18.60 10.34
N ASP A 370 0.38 18.69 11.64
CA ASP A 370 1.64 19.20 12.16
C ASP A 370 2.84 18.34 11.70
N ALA A 371 4.05 18.87 11.88
CA ALA A 371 5.28 18.27 11.35
C ALA A 371 5.63 16.87 11.88
N ASP A 372 4.98 16.43 12.98
CA ASP A 372 5.08 15.08 13.53
C ASP A 372 3.85 14.21 13.24
N GLY A 373 2.89 14.72 12.45
CA GLY A 373 1.69 14.00 12.05
C GLY A 373 0.69 13.74 13.19
N SER A 374 0.85 14.41 14.32
CA SER A 374 0.19 14.07 15.58
C SER A 374 -1.03 14.94 15.93
N ASN A 375 -1.15 16.16 15.42
CA ASN A 375 -2.30 17.05 15.65
C ASN A 375 -2.78 17.73 14.36
N PRO A 376 -4.03 17.51 13.95
CA PRO A 376 -4.62 18.18 12.80
C PRO A 376 -5.02 19.61 13.17
N ILE A 377 -4.98 20.52 12.20
CA ILE A 377 -5.49 21.89 12.33
C ILE A 377 -6.49 22.14 11.20
N GLY A 378 -7.73 22.53 11.53
CA GLY A 378 -8.80 22.78 10.54
C GLY A 378 -9.33 21.51 9.86
N GLY A 379 -9.95 21.65 8.69
CA GLY A 379 -10.22 20.51 7.80
C GLY A 379 -11.67 20.21 7.43
N ASN A 380 -12.66 21.00 7.85
CA ASN A 380 -14.06 20.71 7.48
C ASN A 380 -14.45 21.34 6.14
N ILE A 381 -15.34 20.67 5.39
CA ILE A 381 -15.98 21.19 4.19
C ILE A 381 -17.48 21.26 4.42
N ASP A 382 -18.01 22.41 4.78
CA ASP A 382 -19.44 22.54 5.09
C ASP A 382 -20.20 23.16 3.91
N VAL A 383 -21.26 22.50 3.43
CA VAL A 383 -22.16 23.00 2.37
C VAL A 383 -23.58 23.05 2.92
N THR A 384 -24.10 24.23 3.19
CA THR A 384 -25.34 24.39 3.97
C THR A 384 -26.34 25.35 3.32
N GLU A 385 -27.57 25.43 3.87
CA GLU A 385 -28.52 26.51 3.59
C GLU A 385 -29.00 26.65 2.12
N ASN A 386 -29.02 25.57 1.34
CA ASN A 386 -29.30 25.53 -0.12
C ASN A 386 -28.15 25.99 -1.02
N ALA A 387 -26.93 25.99 -0.49
CA ALA A 387 -25.73 26.21 -1.28
C ALA A 387 -25.39 24.97 -2.13
N ASN A 388 -24.66 25.21 -3.21
CA ASN A 388 -24.13 24.18 -4.08
C ASN A 388 -22.61 24.31 -4.15
N LEU A 389 -21.92 23.20 -3.89
CA LEU A 389 -20.49 23.06 -4.13
C LEU A 389 -20.27 21.93 -5.14
N THR A 390 -19.74 22.27 -6.31
CA THR A 390 -19.30 21.32 -7.32
C THR A 390 -17.78 21.41 -7.48
N VAL A 391 -17.09 20.29 -7.29
CA VAL A 391 -15.64 20.16 -7.52
C VAL A 391 -15.41 19.22 -8.69
N ASN A 392 -14.95 19.76 -9.81
CA ASN A 392 -14.50 18.99 -10.98
C ASN A 392 -13.01 18.70 -10.85
N GLY A 393 -12.69 17.77 -9.93
CA GLY A 393 -11.34 17.40 -9.55
C GLY A 393 -11.37 16.60 -8.24
N ASN A 394 -10.42 16.88 -7.34
CA ASN A 394 -10.28 16.16 -6.08
C ASN A 394 -10.69 17.00 -4.88
N VAL A 395 -11.22 16.32 -3.86
CA VAL A 395 -11.39 16.88 -2.52
C VAL A 395 -10.47 16.14 -1.56
N ILE A 396 -9.64 16.90 -0.85
CA ILE A 396 -8.65 16.37 0.08
C ILE A 396 -8.88 17.05 1.42
N ALA A 397 -9.36 16.29 2.40
CA ALA A 397 -9.64 16.75 3.74
C ALA A 397 -8.70 16.02 4.72
N VAL A 398 -7.76 16.76 5.30
CA VAL A 398 -6.79 16.19 6.24
C VAL A 398 -7.21 16.55 7.65
N ASN A 399 -8.16 15.80 8.22
CA ASN A 399 -8.69 16.04 9.56
C ASN A 399 -8.66 14.77 10.41
N THR A 400 -7.72 14.62 11.34
CA THR A 400 -7.61 13.40 12.17
C THR A 400 -8.44 13.45 13.48
N ALA A 401 -9.36 14.41 13.64
CA ALA A 401 -10.16 14.50 14.86
C ALA A 401 -11.42 13.61 14.80
N VAL A 402 -11.34 12.46 15.48
CA VAL A 402 -12.46 11.54 15.74
C VAL A 402 -13.74 12.32 16.12
N GLY A 403 -14.75 12.27 15.25
CA GLY A 403 -16.07 12.84 15.49
C GLY A 403 -16.25 14.34 15.20
N LYS A 404 -15.29 15.03 14.59
CA LYS A 404 -15.42 16.45 14.16
C LYS A 404 -14.69 16.82 12.86
N GLY A 405 -14.55 15.85 11.95
CA GLY A 405 -14.42 16.09 10.51
C GLY A 405 -15.78 15.86 9.89
N ASN A 406 -16.41 16.90 9.36
CA ASN A 406 -17.67 16.74 8.65
C ASN A 406 -17.47 17.44 7.30
N THR A 407 -17.51 16.68 6.21
CA THR A 407 -17.98 17.30 4.97
C THR A 407 -19.49 17.47 5.11
N ASP A 408 -19.93 18.40 5.97
CA ASP A 408 -21.35 18.55 6.33
C ASP A 408 -22.06 19.21 5.16
N ALA A 409 -22.65 18.44 4.26
CA ALA A 409 -23.74 18.94 3.45
C ALA A 409 -24.96 19.18 4.36
N GLY A 410 -24.89 20.15 5.28
CA GLY A 410 -25.93 20.40 6.27
C GLY A 410 -27.24 20.84 5.62
N THR A 411 -28.34 20.70 6.37
CA THR A 411 -29.74 20.85 5.94
C THR A 411 -29.95 21.70 4.67
N GLY A 412 -30.02 21.02 3.51
CA GLY A 412 -30.41 21.61 2.23
C GLY A 412 -29.29 21.93 1.24
N GLY A 413 -28.01 21.76 1.58
CA GLY A 413 -26.90 21.93 0.61
C GLY A 413 -26.77 20.78 -0.39
N ILE A 414 -26.07 21.02 -1.52
CA ILE A 414 -25.64 20.00 -2.49
C ILE A 414 -24.12 20.02 -2.62
N PHE A 415 -23.51 18.86 -2.41
CA PHE A 415 -22.11 18.58 -2.63
C PHE A 415 -21.95 17.62 -3.81
N THR A 416 -21.15 18.00 -4.79
CA THR A 416 -20.86 17.18 -5.97
C THR A 416 -19.37 17.14 -6.24
N VAL A 417 -18.83 15.94 -6.41
CA VAL A 417 -17.45 15.74 -6.86
C VAL A 417 -17.47 14.97 -8.17
N ASN A 418 -16.94 15.58 -9.22
CA ASN A 418 -16.77 14.99 -10.54
C ASN A 418 -15.28 14.72 -10.75
N TYR A 419 -14.79 13.60 -10.24
CA TYR A 419 -13.41 13.20 -10.47
C TYR A 419 -13.29 12.42 -11.78
N GLN A 420 -12.25 12.74 -12.54
CA GLN A 420 -11.77 11.92 -13.64
C GLN A 420 -10.33 11.58 -13.31
N SER A 421 -10.02 10.28 -13.22
CA SER A 421 -8.65 9.82 -13.00
C SER A 421 -7.75 10.42 -14.08
N LEU A 422 -6.78 11.22 -13.63
CA LEU A 422 -5.77 11.79 -14.50
C LEU A 422 -4.79 10.66 -14.80
N ASP A 423 -4.97 10.02 -15.96
CA ASP A 423 -4.02 9.01 -16.44
C ASP A 423 -2.59 9.59 -16.47
N GLY A 424 -1.78 9.22 -15.47
CA GLY A 424 -0.37 8.94 -15.64
C GLY A 424 0.68 10.00 -15.27
N ASN A 425 0.54 10.79 -14.20
CA ASN A 425 1.71 11.53 -13.65
C ASN A 425 1.57 12.19 -12.26
N ASP A 426 0.80 11.64 -11.32
CA ASP A 426 0.57 12.30 -10.02
C ASP A 426 1.43 11.78 -8.86
N LEU A 427 1.64 12.68 -7.89
CA LEU A 427 2.52 12.60 -6.72
C LEU A 427 2.58 11.18 -6.14
N ILE A 428 3.73 10.54 -6.38
CA ILE A 428 3.98 9.14 -6.13
C ILE A 428 4.35 8.98 -4.65
N ASN A 429 3.46 8.41 -3.84
CA ASN A 429 3.87 7.81 -2.59
C ASN A 429 4.11 6.31 -2.85
N PRO A 430 5.34 5.78 -2.70
CA PRO A 430 5.54 4.35 -2.87
C PRO A 430 4.78 3.62 -1.75
N GLY A 431 3.70 2.93 -2.12
CA GLY A 431 2.94 2.07 -1.23
C GLY A 431 3.72 0.84 -0.78
N THR A 432 2.97 -0.19 -0.40
CA THR A 432 3.52 -1.48 0.04
C THR A 432 4.39 -2.07 -1.07
N TYR A 433 5.63 -2.43 -0.76
CA TYR A 433 6.53 -3.07 -1.70
C TYR A 433 6.17 -4.54 -1.82
N ALA A 434 5.73 -4.93 -3.02
CA ALA A 434 5.52 -6.33 -3.38
C ALA A 434 6.74 -6.87 -4.12
N MET A 435 7.12 -8.11 -3.80
CA MET A 435 8.16 -8.83 -4.53
C MET A 435 7.61 -9.27 -5.88
N THR A 436 8.11 -8.66 -6.96
CA THR A 436 7.65 -8.95 -8.33
C THR A 436 8.56 -9.94 -9.04
N GLN A 437 9.84 -10.00 -8.67
CA GLN A 437 10.79 -10.99 -9.19
C GLN A 437 11.69 -11.53 -8.10
N TRP A 438 12.08 -12.79 -8.26
CA TRP A 438 12.96 -13.50 -7.34
C TRP A 438 13.82 -14.50 -8.09
N ARG A 439 15.14 -14.50 -7.82
CA ARG A 439 16.05 -15.51 -8.37
C ARG A 439 17.24 -15.79 -7.44
N GLU A 440 17.69 -17.05 -7.48
CA GLU A 440 18.97 -17.46 -6.92
C GLU A 440 20.10 -17.10 -7.90
N ILE A 441 21.09 -16.33 -7.43
CA ILE A 441 22.31 -16.06 -8.18
C ILE A 441 23.26 -17.22 -7.91
N ARG A 442 23.49 -18.04 -8.93
CA ARG A 442 24.53 -19.07 -8.90
C ARG A 442 25.84 -18.46 -9.40
N ASN A 443 26.83 -18.41 -8.52
CA ASN A 443 28.21 -18.12 -8.89
C ASN A 443 28.87 -19.33 -9.56
#